data_AF-A0A4Q3AVN7-F1
#
_entry.id   AF-A0A4Q3AVN7-F1
#
_cell.length_a   1.000
_cell.length_b   1.000
_cell.length_c   1.000
_cell.angle_alpha   90.00
_cell.angle_beta   90.00
_cell.angle_gamma   90.00
#
_symmetry.space_group_name_H-M   'P 1'
#
loop_
_entity.id
_entity.type
_entity.pdbx_description
1 polymer ?
#
loop_
_entity_poly.entity_id
_entity_poly.type
_entity_poly.pdbx_seq_one_letter_code
_entity_poly.pdbx_strand_id
1 'polypeptide(L)'
;MYTISATHNIKKFRIFMHYIKRRKKFCNNLFIWEYTVQFTNYVSPFPNLSVLQPNLEFFRLNKVKGVFSQGSGETSGEFSALRGYLLAKLAWNTQADVKSLTEDFLTGYYGKAAPFIQQYIKLLDSALKASGQRLDIYGNPVSVHNTYLSPALLDQYGILFDQAENAVEDDTVSLNHVQTARLPVEFAVLQQSRFYGIEQHGAFLRSENGQWEGRPSIKNKLKFFVQTANTSGITEISEGGLSPDQYAKEWEQIFLAGPK
;
A
#
# COMPACT_ATOMS: atom_id res chain seq x y z
N MET A 1 7.77 13.95 -12.24
CA MET A 1 7.36 12.59 -12.68
C MET A 1 8.06 11.60 -11.77
N TYR A 2 7.34 11.11 -10.76
CA TYR A 2 7.80 10.00 -9.93
C TYR A 2 7.35 8.74 -10.64
N THR A 3 8.27 7.94 -11.16
CA THR A 3 7.92 6.62 -11.68
C THR A 3 8.11 5.59 -10.59
N ILE A 4 7.04 4.86 -10.30
CA ILE A 4 7.14 3.49 -9.81
C ILE A 4 7.99 2.76 -10.84
N SER A 5 9.13 2.23 -10.44
CA SER A 5 10.01 1.54 -11.36
C SER A 5 10.25 0.15 -10.85
N ALA A 6 10.04 -0.84 -11.72
CA ALA A 6 10.59 -2.19 -11.56
C ALA A 6 12.13 -2.19 -11.53
N THR A 7 12.78 -1.04 -11.79
CA THR A 7 14.23 -0.90 -11.82
C THR A 7 14.70 0.34 -11.06
N HIS A 8 15.57 0.17 -10.07
CA HIS A 8 16.23 1.26 -9.33
C HIS A 8 17.14 2.17 -10.20
N ASN A 9 17.21 1.92 -11.50
CA ASN A 9 18.25 2.44 -12.39
C ASN A 9 17.75 3.64 -13.21
N ILE A 10 18.19 4.84 -12.82
CA ILE A 10 17.91 6.11 -13.51
C ILE A 10 18.30 6.05 -15.00
N LYS A 11 19.35 5.31 -15.36
CA LYS A 11 19.75 5.14 -16.77
C LYS A 11 18.68 4.35 -17.53
N LYS A 12 18.15 3.26 -16.97
CA LYS A 12 17.04 2.49 -17.58
C LYS A 12 15.79 3.36 -17.78
N PHE A 13 15.44 4.19 -16.80
CA PHE A 13 14.32 5.14 -16.94
C PHE A 13 14.55 6.16 -18.05
N ARG A 14 15.73 6.78 -18.10
CA ARG A 14 16.08 7.73 -19.18
C ARG A 14 16.04 7.08 -20.56
N ILE A 15 16.51 5.84 -20.65
CA ILE A 15 16.44 5.03 -21.86
C ILE A 15 14.98 4.76 -22.27
N PHE A 16 14.12 4.36 -21.33
CA PHE A 16 12.70 4.15 -21.57
C PHE A 16 12.01 5.43 -22.09
N MET A 17 12.23 6.56 -21.43
CA MET A 17 11.68 7.85 -21.85
C MET A 17 12.20 8.27 -23.24
N HIS A 18 13.47 7.98 -23.53
CA HIS A 18 14.07 8.22 -24.84
C HIS A 18 13.39 7.37 -25.93
N TYR A 19 13.17 6.08 -25.68
CA TYR A 19 12.47 5.19 -26.59
C TYR A 19 11.03 5.65 -26.84
N ILE A 20 10.26 5.96 -25.79
CA ILE A 20 8.87 6.42 -25.93
C ILE A 20 8.80 7.66 -26.81
N LYS A 21 9.69 8.64 -26.62
CA LYS A 21 9.71 9.89 -27.39
C LYS A 21 10.15 9.69 -28.84
N ARG A 22 11.09 8.76 -29.10
CA ARG A 22 11.67 8.54 -30.44
C ARG A 22 11.02 7.42 -31.25
N ARG A 23 10.14 6.62 -30.66
CA ARG A 23 9.54 5.44 -31.30
C ARG A 23 8.83 5.73 -32.62
N LYS A 24 8.39 6.98 -32.87
CA LYS A 24 7.76 7.39 -34.13
C LYS A 24 8.58 7.02 -35.38
N LYS A 25 9.88 6.79 -35.23
CA LYS A 25 10.77 6.36 -36.32
C LYS A 25 10.67 4.86 -36.66
N PHE A 26 10.15 4.02 -35.76
CA PHE A 26 10.24 2.56 -35.87
C PHE A 26 8.98 1.81 -35.41
N CYS A 27 8.04 2.43 -34.69
CA CYS A 27 6.81 1.80 -34.23
C CYS A 27 5.66 2.82 -34.02
N ASN A 28 4.53 2.56 -34.70
CA ASN A 28 3.33 3.39 -34.63
C ASN A 28 2.34 2.97 -33.54
N ASN A 29 2.41 1.70 -33.10
CA ASN A 29 1.48 1.11 -32.13
C ASN A 29 2.25 0.66 -30.89
N LEU A 30 2.37 1.56 -29.90
CA LEU A 30 2.96 1.23 -28.61
C LEU A 30 1.85 1.00 -27.59
N PHE A 31 1.89 -0.16 -26.94
CA PHE A 31 1.13 -0.48 -25.76
C PHE A 31 2.07 -0.56 -24.57
N ILE A 32 1.63 -0.09 -23.40
CA ILE A 32 2.43 -0.08 -22.18
C ILE A 32 1.77 -0.98 -21.14
N TRP A 33 2.58 -1.81 -20.49
CA TRP A 33 2.22 -2.50 -19.27
C TRP A 33 2.82 -1.71 -18.10
N GLU A 34 1.95 -1.17 -17.24
CA GLU A 34 2.31 -0.42 -16.03
C GLU A 34 1.97 -1.24 -14.78
N TYR A 35 2.81 -1.16 -13.76
CA TYR A 35 2.59 -1.81 -12.47
C TYR A 35 2.17 -0.78 -11.42
N THR A 36 1.14 -1.10 -10.66
CA THR A 36 0.53 -0.15 -9.71
C THR A 36 0.43 -0.66 -8.27
N VAL A 37 1.10 -1.78 -7.97
CA VAL A 37 1.16 -2.41 -6.65
C VAL A 37 2.59 -2.86 -6.32
N GLN A 38 2.80 -3.31 -5.09
CA GLN A 38 4.03 -3.97 -4.63
C GLN A 38 3.82 -5.50 -4.61
N PHE A 39 4.35 -6.21 -5.60
CA PHE A 39 4.11 -7.66 -5.82
C PHE A 39 4.59 -8.54 -4.67
N THR A 40 5.68 -8.17 -4.00
CA THR A 40 6.17 -8.90 -2.82
C THR A 40 5.31 -8.68 -1.58
N ASN A 41 4.46 -7.64 -1.55
CA ASN A 41 3.64 -7.28 -0.40
C ASN A 41 2.41 -6.47 -0.85
N TYR A 42 1.36 -7.13 -1.37
CA TYR A 42 0.14 -6.45 -1.83
C TYR A 42 -0.55 -5.65 -0.72
N VAL A 43 -0.37 -6.09 0.51
CA VAL A 43 -0.92 -5.51 1.74
C VAL A 43 0.11 -4.64 2.47
N SER A 44 1.04 -4.00 1.76
CA SER A 44 1.96 -2.98 2.31
C SER A 44 1.56 -1.58 1.82
N PRO A 45 1.77 -0.51 2.60
CA PRO A 45 1.44 0.84 2.13
C PRO A 45 2.28 1.17 0.88
N PHE A 46 1.62 1.59 -0.20
CA PHE A 46 2.28 1.85 -1.48
C PHE A 46 1.76 3.14 -2.13
N PRO A 47 2.19 4.33 -1.62
CA PRO A 47 1.62 5.63 -1.95
C PRO A 47 1.94 6.12 -3.37
N ASN A 48 1.23 5.57 -4.35
CA ASN A 48 1.43 5.86 -5.77
C ASN A 48 0.22 6.52 -6.46
N LEU A 49 -0.84 6.85 -5.72
CA LEU A 49 -2.04 7.46 -6.28
C LEU A 49 -1.72 8.78 -7.00
N SER A 50 -0.77 9.56 -6.47
CA SER A 50 -0.37 10.86 -7.02
C SER A 50 0.35 10.78 -8.38
N VAL A 51 0.78 9.59 -8.80
CA VAL A 51 1.49 9.39 -10.08
C VAL A 51 0.62 8.84 -11.19
N LEU A 52 -0.58 8.35 -10.89
CA LEU A 52 -1.48 7.72 -11.87
C LEU A 52 -1.81 8.68 -13.02
N GLN A 53 -2.32 9.88 -12.72
CA GLN A 53 -2.66 10.87 -13.75
C GLN A 53 -1.44 11.37 -14.53
N PRO A 54 -0.34 11.82 -13.88
CA PRO A 54 0.85 12.26 -14.62
C PRO A 54 1.42 11.21 -15.57
N ASN A 55 1.37 9.93 -15.21
CA ASN A 55 1.82 8.84 -16.06
C ASN A 55 0.90 8.65 -17.28
N LEU A 56 -0.41 8.55 -17.06
CA LEU A 56 -1.39 8.40 -18.14
C LEU A 56 -1.42 9.61 -19.08
N GLU A 57 -1.29 10.82 -18.54
CA GLU A 57 -1.14 12.04 -19.34
C GLU A 57 0.13 11.99 -20.21
N PHE A 58 1.26 11.59 -19.63
CA PHE A 58 2.49 11.42 -20.39
C PHE A 58 2.33 10.41 -21.53
N PHE A 59 1.68 9.28 -21.28
CA PHE A 59 1.40 8.27 -22.31
C PHE A 59 0.51 8.82 -23.42
N ARG A 60 -0.57 9.56 -23.08
CA ARG A 60 -1.44 10.24 -24.03
C ARG A 60 -0.68 11.25 -24.89
N LEU A 61 0.10 12.14 -24.29
CA LEU A 61 0.88 13.16 -24.99
C LEU A 61 1.92 12.54 -25.95
N ASN A 62 2.43 11.37 -25.59
CA ASN A 62 3.34 10.61 -26.44
C ASN A 62 2.62 9.66 -27.40
N LYS A 63 1.30 9.74 -27.58
CA LYS A 63 0.50 8.93 -28.52
C LYS A 63 0.53 7.42 -28.26
N VAL A 64 0.68 6.98 -27.01
CA VAL A 64 0.58 5.55 -26.62
C VAL A 64 -0.84 5.08 -26.97
N LYS A 65 -0.96 3.87 -27.53
CA LYS A 65 -2.23 3.35 -28.06
C LYS A 65 -3.08 2.65 -27.01
N GLY A 66 -2.45 2.08 -26.00
CA GLY A 66 -3.15 1.49 -24.86
C GLY A 66 -2.21 1.31 -23.68
N VAL A 67 -2.82 1.29 -22.49
CA VAL A 67 -2.12 1.07 -21.22
C VAL A 67 -2.86 -0.05 -20.51
N PHE A 68 -2.12 -1.08 -20.12
CA PHE A 68 -2.57 -2.12 -19.22
C PHE A 68 -1.95 -1.85 -17.85
N SER A 69 -2.75 -1.35 -16.91
CA SER A 69 -2.31 -1.08 -15.55
C SER A 69 -2.63 -2.28 -14.67
N GLN A 70 -1.60 -3.02 -14.28
CA GLN A 70 -1.75 -4.20 -13.45
C GLN A 70 -1.80 -3.80 -11.97
N GLY A 71 -2.85 -4.27 -11.28
CA GLY A 71 -3.01 -4.20 -9.83
C GLY A 71 -2.48 -5.46 -9.14
N SER A 72 -3.09 -5.82 -8.02
CA SER A 72 -2.89 -7.13 -7.39
C SER A 72 -3.50 -8.24 -8.26
N GLY A 73 -3.11 -9.50 -8.01
CA GLY A 73 -3.61 -10.68 -8.72
C GLY A 73 -5.07 -11.00 -8.42
N GLU A 74 -5.38 -12.26 -8.10
CA GLU A 74 -6.73 -12.72 -7.76
C GLU A 74 -7.21 -12.26 -6.37
N THR A 75 -6.50 -11.31 -5.76
CA THR A 75 -6.72 -10.79 -4.41
C THR A 75 -6.76 -9.26 -4.43
N SER A 76 -7.28 -8.64 -3.37
CA SER A 76 -7.21 -7.19 -3.18
C SER A 76 -5.90 -6.78 -2.47
N GLY A 77 -5.27 -5.72 -2.98
CA GLY A 77 -4.15 -5.03 -2.32
C GLY A 77 -4.55 -3.69 -1.70
N GLU A 78 -3.56 -2.96 -1.19
CA GLU A 78 -3.73 -1.60 -0.67
C GLU A 78 -4.49 -0.73 -1.67
N PHE A 79 -5.59 -0.10 -1.23
CA PHE A 79 -6.45 0.77 -2.04
C PHE A 79 -6.78 0.26 -3.46
N SER A 80 -6.94 -1.05 -3.65
CA SER A 80 -7.26 -1.64 -4.97
C SER A 80 -8.52 -1.01 -5.61
N ALA A 81 -9.58 -0.81 -4.81
CA ALA A 81 -10.84 -0.22 -5.27
C ALA A 81 -10.69 1.25 -5.71
N LEU A 82 -10.07 2.09 -4.88
CA LEU A 82 -9.80 3.51 -5.21
C LEU A 82 -8.91 3.63 -6.45
N ARG A 83 -7.85 2.80 -6.51
CA ARG A 83 -6.92 2.80 -7.64
C ARG A 83 -7.60 2.35 -8.93
N GLY A 84 -8.42 1.30 -8.88
CA GLY A 84 -9.24 0.85 -10.01
C GLY A 84 -10.21 1.94 -10.49
N TYR A 85 -10.89 2.61 -9.57
CA TYR A 85 -11.79 3.73 -9.87
C TYR A 85 -11.05 4.87 -10.58
N LEU A 86 -9.93 5.33 -10.02
CA LEU A 86 -9.13 6.43 -10.60
C LEU A 86 -8.57 6.05 -11.97
N LEU A 87 -8.02 4.85 -12.12
CA LEU A 87 -7.49 4.35 -13.40
C LEU A 87 -8.59 4.29 -14.47
N ALA A 88 -9.79 3.80 -14.13
CA ALA A 88 -10.91 3.74 -15.05
C ALA A 88 -11.35 5.14 -15.53
N LYS A 89 -11.48 6.10 -14.59
CA LYS A 89 -11.84 7.49 -14.91
C LYS A 89 -10.76 8.17 -15.75
N LEU A 90 -9.49 7.97 -15.41
CA LEU A 90 -8.36 8.60 -16.12
C LEU A 90 -8.09 7.97 -17.48
N ALA A 91 -8.36 6.67 -17.67
CA ALA A 91 -8.30 6.03 -18.97
C ALA A 91 -9.30 6.65 -19.96
N TRP A 92 -10.46 7.10 -19.47
CA TRP A 92 -11.43 7.86 -20.25
C TRP A 92 -10.98 9.31 -20.50
N ASN A 93 -10.50 9.99 -19.45
CA ASN A 93 -10.04 11.38 -19.54
C ASN A 93 -8.84 11.64 -18.61
N THR A 94 -7.63 11.71 -19.19
CA THR A 94 -6.40 11.96 -18.40
C THR A 94 -6.30 13.38 -17.85
N GLN A 95 -7.19 14.30 -18.24
CA GLN A 95 -7.27 15.67 -17.72
C GLN A 95 -8.40 15.85 -16.70
N ALA A 96 -9.05 14.76 -16.27
CA ALA A 96 -10.08 14.83 -15.24
C ALA A 96 -9.51 15.40 -13.92
N ASP A 97 -10.37 16.04 -13.13
CA ASP A 97 -10.00 16.54 -11.80
C ASP A 97 -9.86 15.35 -10.83
N VAL A 98 -8.63 14.86 -10.66
CA VAL A 98 -8.33 13.72 -9.76
C VAL A 98 -8.68 14.02 -8.32
N LYS A 99 -8.60 15.29 -7.89
CA LYS A 99 -8.96 15.65 -6.52
C LYS A 99 -10.44 15.45 -6.31
N SER A 100 -11.28 15.98 -7.21
CA SER A 100 -12.72 15.78 -7.16
C SER A 100 -13.12 14.30 -7.28
N LEU A 101 -12.48 13.54 -8.17
CA LEU A 101 -12.70 12.09 -8.30
C LEU A 101 -12.33 11.33 -7.03
N THR A 102 -11.23 11.70 -6.37
CA THR A 102 -10.81 11.06 -5.12
C THR A 102 -11.81 11.39 -4.02
N GLU A 103 -12.23 12.65 -3.88
CA GLU A 103 -13.23 13.08 -2.91
C GLU A 103 -14.58 12.38 -3.11
N ASP A 104 -15.04 12.25 -4.37
CA ASP A 104 -16.25 11.50 -4.75
C ASP A 104 -16.16 10.04 -4.31
N PHE A 105 -15.07 9.34 -4.67
CA PHE A 105 -14.87 7.95 -4.27
C PHE A 105 -14.81 7.81 -2.76
N LEU A 106 -14.01 8.64 -2.08
CA LEU A 106 -13.83 8.50 -0.64
C LEU A 106 -15.15 8.73 0.12
N THR A 107 -15.92 9.72 -0.30
CA THR A 107 -17.24 10.01 0.31
C THR A 107 -18.23 8.86 0.06
N GLY A 108 -18.29 8.34 -1.16
CA GLY A 108 -19.20 7.25 -1.49
C GLY A 108 -18.81 5.90 -0.90
N TYR A 109 -17.50 5.63 -0.77
CA TYR A 109 -16.98 4.33 -0.36
C TYR A 109 -16.72 4.22 1.15
N TYR A 110 -16.29 5.30 1.80
CA TYR A 110 -15.97 5.34 3.24
C TYR A 110 -16.97 6.18 4.06
N GLY A 111 -17.95 6.83 3.44
CA GLY A 111 -18.96 7.61 4.15
C GLY A 111 -18.36 8.70 5.04
N LYS A 112 -18.76 8.75 6.32
CA LYS A 112 -18.28 9.72 7.30
C LYS A 112 -16.78 9.61 7.60
N ALA A 113 -16.15 8.48 7.28
CA ALA A 113 -14.72 8.28 7.46
C ALA A 113 -13.86 8.95 6.37
N ALA A 114 -14.47 9.39 5.26
CA ALA A 114 -13.76 9.95 4.11
C ALA A 114 -12.72 11.04 4.45
N PRO A 115 -12.98 12.02 5.35
CA PRO A 115 -12.00 13.04 5.69
C PRO A 115 -10.73 12.47 6.36
N PHE A 116 -10.84 11.39 7.13
CA PHE A 116 -9.72 10.76 7.83
C PHE A 116 -8.88 9.90 6.86
N ILE A 117 -9.55 9.16 5.96
CA ILE A 117 -8.87 8.42 4.89
C ILE A 117 -8.12 9.39 3.96
N GLN A 118 -8.74 10.53 3.60
CA GLN A 118 -8.11 11.56 2.78
C GLN A 118 -6.86 12.16 3.47
N GLN A 119 -6.91 12.38 4.78
CA GLN A 119 -5.77 12.84 5.58
C GLN A 119 -4.65 11.80 5.61
N TYR A 120 -4.98 10.51 5.78
CA TYR A 120 -4.00 9.42 5.73
C TYR A 120 -3.27 9.37 4.39
N ILE A 121 -4.03 9.36 3.28
CA ILE A 121 -3.46 9.35 1.92
C ILE A 121 -2.51 10.54 1.73
N LYS A 122 -2.92 11.73 2.16
CA LYS A 122 -2.11 12.96 2.04
C LYS A 122 -0.84 12.89 2.88
N LEU A 123 -0.93 12.42 4.12
CA LEU A 123 0.22 12.31 5.03
C LEU A 123 1.24 11.29 4.49
N LEU A 124 0.76 10.13 4.04
CA LEU A 124 1.58 9.07 3.47
C LEU A 124 2.32 9.53 2.21
N ASP A 125 1.61 10.18 1.27
CA ASP A 125 2.22 10.75 0.05
C ASP A 125 3.22 11.86 0.36
N SER A 126 2.91 12.74 1.32
CA SER A 126 3.81 13.81 1.76
C SER A 126 5.08 13.27 2.40
N ALA A 127 4.96 12.24 3.24
CA ALA A 127 6.10 11.58 3.89
C ALA A 127 6.99 10.86 2.87
N LEU A 128 6.42 10.17 1.88
CA LEU A 128 7.19 9.58 0.78
C LEU A 128 7.99 10.66 0.04
N LYS A 129 7.34 11.78 -0.34
CA LYS A 129 8.00 12.88 -1.06
C LYS A 129 9.12 13.52 -0.23
N ALA A 130 8.87 13.78 1.05
CA ALA A 130 9.84 14.41 1.95
C ALA A 130 11.07 13.54 2.19
N SER A 131 10.91 12.23 2.28
CA SER A 131 12.03 11.29 2.48
C SER A 131 12.91 11.10 1.25
N GLY A 132 12.44 11.46 0.05
CA GLY A 132 13.15 11.17 -1.21
C GLY A 132 13.20 9.68 -1.57
N GLN A 133 12.54 8.81 -0.79
CA GLN A 133 12.47 7.38 -1.02
C GLN A 133 11.76 7.09 -2.35
N ARG A 134 12.23 6.06 -3.06
CA ARG A 134 11.57 5.56 -4.27
C ARG A 134 10.73 4.34 -3.94
N LEU A 135 9.60 4.24 -4.61
CA LEU A 135 8.77 3.04 -4.56
C LEU A 135 9.39 1.94 -5.42
N ASP A 136 9.47 0.75 -4.85
CA ASP A 136 9.93 -0.49 -5.49
C ASP A 136 8.80 -1.51 -5.43
N ILE A 137 8.41 -2.03 -6.59
CA ILE A 137 7.35 -3.03 -6.71
C ILE A 137 7.76 -4.39 -6.13
N TYR A 138 9.05 -4.60 -5.84
CA TYR A 138 9.56 -5.78 -5.14
C TYR A 138 10.18 -5.42 -3.77
N GLY A 139 9.79 -4.26 -3.21
CA GLY A 139 10.27 -3.78 -1.92
C GLY A 139 9.68 -4.52 -0.72
N ASN A 140 9.90 -3.99 0.49
CA ASN A 140 9.28 -4.48 1.73
C ASN A 140 9.16 -3.33 2.74
N PRO A 141 8.20 -3.38 3.69
CA PRO A 141 7.98 -2.29 4.65
C PRO A 141 9.12 -2.11 5.68
N VAL A 142 10.04 -3.08 5.80
CA VAL A 142 11.19 -3.00 6.73
C VAL A 142 12.30 -2.14 6.15
N SER A 143 12.59 -2.21 4.84
CA SER A 143 13.68 -1.44 4.22
C SER A 143 13.46 0.08 4.23
N VAL A 144 12.22 0.50 4.47
CA VAL A 144 11.78 1.91 4.46
C VAL A 144 11.33 2.39 5.85
N HIS A 145 11.64 1.64 6.92
CA HIS A 145 11.26 1.91 8.31
C HIS A 145 11.80 3.24 8.88
N ASN A 146 12.74 3.88 8.20
CA ASN A 146 13.30 5.18 8.58
C ASN A 146 12.86 6.31 7.63
N THR A 147 11.86 6.05 6.78
CA THR A 147 11.33 7.01 5.79
C THR A 147 9.83 7.26 6.03
N TYR A 148 8.97 6.97 5.05
CA TYR A 148 7.52 7.18 5.12
C TYR A 148 6.78 6.14 5.97
N LEU A 149 7.45 5.06 6.39
CA LEU A 149 6.95 4.06 7.33
C LEU A 149 7.73 4.07 8.65
N SER A 150 8.15 5.25 9.13
CA SER A 150 8.74 5.34 10.46
C SER A 150 7.74 5.00 11.55
N PRO A 151 8.18 4.48 12.72
CA PRO A 151 7.27 4.19 13.83
C PRO A 151 6.37 5.38 14.19
N ALA A 152 6.94 6.59 14.25
CA ALA A 152 6.18 7.82 14.52
C ALA A 152 5.11 8.15 13.44
N LEU A 153 5.36 7.81 12.18
CA LEU A 153 4.38 7.95 11.11
C LEU A 153 3.33 6.84 11.14
N LEU A 154 3.73 5.60 11.41
CA LEU A 154 2.80 4.47 11.58
C LEU A 154 1.82 4.72 12.73
N ASP A 155 2.28 5.32 13.83
CA ASP A 155 1.41 5.75 14.93
C ASP A 155 0.41 6.82 14.48
N GLN A 156 0.87 7.83 13.73
CA GLN A 156 -0.03 8.87 13.17
C GLN A 156 -1.05 8.29 12.18
N TYR A 157 -0.65 7.35 11.34
CA TYR A 157 -1.58 6.64 10.45
C TYR A 157 -2.60 5.85 11.26
N GLY A 158 -2.17 5.15 12.31
CA GLY A 158 -3.05 4.43 13.24
C GLY A 158 -4.11 5.34 13.84
N ILE A 159 -3.72 6.52 14.33
CA ILE A 159 -4.65 7.52 14.90
C ILE A 159 -5.70 7.96 13.87
N LEU A 160 -5.31 8.19 12.61
CA LEU A 160 -6.26 8.54 11.55
C LEU A 160 -7.24 7.41 11.26
N PHE A 161 -6.79 6.15 11.30
CA PHE A 161 -7.67 5.00 11.17
C PHE A 161 -8.59 4.80 12.37
N ASP A 162 -8.13 5.03 13.60
CA ASP A 162 -9.00 4.99 14.79
C ASP A 162 -10.12 6.04 14.69
N GLN A 163 -9.79 7.25 14.23
CA GLN A 163 -10.80 8.29 13.97
C GLN A 163 -11.75 7.92 12.83
N ALA A 164 -11.22 7.29 11.76
CA ALA A 164 -12.02 6.81 10.64
C ALA A 164 -13.02 5.73 11.09
N GLU A 165 -12.58 4.73 11.85
CA GLU A 165 -13.43 3.64 12.34
C GLU A 165 -14.53 4.18 13.27
N ASN A 166 -14.19 5.05 14.22
CA ASN A 166 -15.17 5.68 15.11
C ASN A 166 -16.23 6.49 14.36
N ALA A 167 -15.88 7.13 13.24
CA ALA A 167 -16.82 7.94 12.47
C ALA A 167 -17.91 7.11 11.76
N VAL A 168 -17.69 5.80 11.60
CA VAL A 168 -18.58 4.88 10.88
C VAL A 168 -18.90 3.62 11.70
N GLU A 169 -18.77 3.67 13.03
CA GLU A 169 -18.95 2.50 13.90
C GLU A 169 -20.32 1.81 13.73
N ASP A 170 -21.36 2.60 13.43
CA ASP A 170 -22.73 2.14 13.20
C ASP A 170 -23.01 1.72 11.73
N ASP A 171 -22.10 2.02 10.80
CA ASP A 171 -22.21 1.64 9.39
C ASP A 171 -21.24 0.50 9.10
N THR A 172 -21.72 -0.73 9.21
CA THR A 172 -20.91 -1.95 9.09
C THR A 172 -20.21 -2.08 7.74
N VAL A 173 -20.80 -1.53 6.66
CA VAL A 173 -20.20 -1.57 5.31
C VAL A 173 -19.02 -0.62 5.25
N SER A 174 -19.23 0.65 5.63
CA SER A 174 -18.15 1.64 5.66
C SER A 174 -17.06 1.24 6.67
N LEU A 175 -17.43 0.68 7.82
CA LEU A 175 -16.49 0.18 8.81
C LEU A 175 -15.62 -0.94 8.25
N ASN A 176 -16.20 -1.91 7.54
CA ASN A 176 -15.43 -2.96 6.89
C ASN A 176 -14.43 -2.36 5.88
N HIS A 177 -14.87 -1.42 5.05
CA HIS A 177 -13.98 -0.74 4.10
C HIS A 177 -12.82 -0.01 4.79
N VAL A 178 -13.08 0.71 5.89
CA VAL A 178 -12.04 1.39 6.68
C VAL A 178 -11.05 0.39 7.27
N GLN A 179 -11.53 -0.70 7.85
CA GLN A 179 -10.69 -1.75 8.43
C GLN A 179 -9.84 -2.45 7.37
N THR A 180 -10.38 -2.74 6.18
CA THR A 180 -9.61 -3.25 5.04
C THR A 180 -8.51 -2.26 4.63
N ALA A 181 -8.83 -0.96 4.57
CA ALA A 181 -7.86 0.08 4.25
C ALA A 181 -6.77 0.26 5.31
N ARG A 182 -7.02 -0.15 6.57
CA ARG A 182 -6.04 -0.15 7.67
C ARG A 182 -5.02 -1.28 7.58
N LEU A 183 -5.37 -2.41 6.95
CA LEU A 183 -4.52 -3.59 6.86
C LEU A 183 -3.06 -3.30 6.46
N PRO A 184 -2.76 -2.40 5.51
CA PRO A 184 -1.38 -2.08 5.16
C PRO A 184 -0.56 -1.46 6.28
N VAL A 185 -1.17 -0.62 7.12
CA VAL A 185 -0.49 -0.04 8.29
C VAL A 185 -0.18 -1.14 9.32
N GLU A 186 -1.15 -2.02 9.57
CA GLU A 186 -0.96 -3.13 10.51
C GLU A 186 0.11 -4.11 10.03
N PHE A 187 0.10 -4.45 8.75
CA PHE A 187 1.12 -5.30 8.14
C PHE A 187 2.53 -4.68 8.25
N ALA A 188 2.66 -3.38 8.00
CA ALA A 188 3.95 -2.69 8.15
C ALA A 188 4.45 -2.74 9.61
N VAL A 189 3.56 -2.51 10.59
CA VAL A 189 3.90 -2.63 12.02
C VAL A 189 4.31 -4.06 12.37
N LEU A 190 3.60 -5.07 11.88
CA LEU A 190 3.95 -6.48 12.10
C LEU A 190 5.36 -6.77 11.55
N GLN A 191 5.62 -6.47 10.28
CA GLN A 191 6.93 -6.74 9.66
C GLN A 191 8.08 -5.99 10.35
N GLN A 192 7.87 -4.72 10.72
CA GLN A 192 8.88 -3.95 11.43
C GLN A 192 9.08 -4.43 12.87
N SER A 193 8.01 -4.84 13.57
CA SER A 193 8.15 -5.37 14.93
C SER A 193 8.98 -6.65 14.98
N ARG A 194 8.85 -7.51 13.95
CA ARG A 194 9.72 -8.67 13.77
C ARG A 194 11.18 -8.25 13.61
N PHE A 195 11.45 -7.21 12.82
CA PHE A 195 12.79 -6.67 12.60
C PHE A 195 13.40 -6.05 13.88
N TYR A 196 12.63 -5.25 14.62
CA TYR A 196 13.07 -4.62 15.86
C TYR A 196 13.25 -5.60 17.04
N GLY A 197 12.68 -6.81 16.97
CA GLY A 197 12.92 -7.88 17.95
C GLY A 197 12.52 -7.50 19.37
N ILE A 198 13.50 -7.20 20.23
CA ILE A 198 13.31 -6.85 21.65
C ILE A 198 13.29 -5.34 21.92
N GLU A 199 13.57 -4.52 20.90
CA GLU A 199 13.63 -3.07 21.03
C GLU A 199 12.24 -2.47 21.29
N GLN A 200 12.18 -1.14 21.46
CA GLN A 200 10.96 -0.40 21.82
C GLN A 200 9.76 -0.72 20.90
N HIS A 201 10.00 -0.86 19.59
CA HIS A 201 8.98 -1.19 18.58
C HIS A 201 8.96 -2.68 18.21
N GLY A 202 9.71 -3.51 18.94
CA GLY A 202 9.92 -4.92 18.66
C GLY A 202 8.75 -5.82 19.02
N ALA A 203 8.76 -7.04 18.49
CA ALA A 203 7.73 -8.06 18.69
C ALA A 203 7.76 -8.73 20.06
N PHE A 204 8.84 -8.59 20.84
CA PHE A 204 9.03 -9.33 22.08
C PHE A 204 9.20 -8.41 23.30
N LEU A 205 8.71 -8.89 24.44
CA LEU A 205 9.00 -8.34 25.77
C LEU A 205 9.44 -9.45 26.71
N ARG A 206 10.12 -9.08 27.80
CA ARG A 206 10.55 -10.03 28.83
C ARG A 206 9.50 -10.09 29.92
N SER A 207 9.00 -11.29 30.20
CA SER A 207 8.01 -11.54 31.25
C SER A 207 8.63 -11.40 32.65
N GLU A 208 7.79 -11.30 33.67
CA GLU A 208 8.22 -11.30 35.08
C GLU A 208 9.02 -12.56 35.45
N ASN A 209 8.73 -13.69 34.79
CA ASN A 209 9.43 -14.97 34.98
C ASN A 209 10.74 -15.07 34.17
N GLY A 210 11.17 -13.97 33.55
CA GLY A 210 12.42 -13.87 32.79
C GLY A 210 12.37 -14.50 31.38
N GLN A 211 11.22 -15.04 30.96
CA GLN A 211 11.00 -15.65 29.65
C GLN A 211 10.67 -14.59 28.59
N TRP A 212 11.03 -14.84 27.33
CA TRP A 212 10.59 -13.98 26.23
C TRP A 212 9.19 -14.34 25.77
N GLU A 213 8.36 -13.33 25.56
CA GLU A 213 7.01 -13.51 25.07
C GLU A 213 6.65 -12.45 24.02
N GLY A 214 5.84 -12.85 23.04
CA GLY A 214 5.32 -11.92 22.02
C GLY A 214 4.46 -10.83 22.67
N ARG A 215 4.75 -9.57 22.36
CA ARG A 215 4.04 -8.40 22.91
C ARG A 215 2.52 -8.54 22.64
N PRO A 216 1.66 -8.33 23.65
CA PRO A 216 0.21 -8.41 23.47
C PRO A 216 -0.33 -7.50 22.36
N SER A 217 0.24 -6.30 22.20
CA SER A 217 -0.12 -5.38 21.12
C SER A 217 0.11 -5.98 19.73
N ILE A 218 1.24 -6.66 19.52
CA ILE A 218 1.58 -7.30 18.23
C ILE A 218 0.70 -8.53 17.97
N LYS A 219 0.39 -9.32 19.01
CA LYS A 219 -0.57 -10.44 18.90
C LYS A 219 -1.97 -9.95 18.51
N ASN A 220 -2.42 -8.84 19.10
CA ASN A 220 -3.72 -8.25 18.77
C ASN A 220 -3.76 -7.72 17.33
N LYS A 221 -2.69 -7.04 16.88
CA LYS A 221 -2.56 -6.57 15.49
C LYS A 221 -2.56 -7.73 14.50
N LEU A 222 -1.88 -8.84 14.81
CA LEU A 222 -1.91 -10.05 14.00
C LEU A 222 -3.33 -10.62 13.89
N LYS A 223 -4.03 -10.77 15.02
CA LYS A 223 -5.40 -11.27 15.06
C LYS A 223 -6.34 -10.38 14.22
N PHE A 224 -6.25 -9.07 14.41
CA PHE A 224 -7.02 -8.09 13.64
C PHE A 224 -6.72 -8.20 12.14
N PHE A 225 -5.44 -8.26 11.76
CA PHE A 225 -4.99 -8.37 10.38
C PHE A 225 -5.57 -9.61 9.70
N VAL A 226 -5.43 -10.78 10.32
CA VAL A 226 -5.87 -12.06 9.76
C VAL A 226 -7.40 -12.10 9.64
N GLN A 227 -8.11 -11.71 10.70
CA GLN A 227 -9.58 -11.69 10.69
C GLN A 227 -10.10 -10.76 9.58
N THR A 228 -9.60 -9.53 9.54
CA THR A 228 -10.05 -8.52 8.58
C THR A 228 -9.70 -8.94 7.15
N ALA A 229 -8.46 -9.40 6.90
CA ALA A 229 -8.04 -9.86 5.58
C ALA A 229 -8.93 -10.99 5.05
N ASN A 230 -9.22 -12.00 5.89
CA ASN A 230 -10.10 -13.11 5.52
C ASN A 230 -11.53 -12.62 5.24
N THR A 231 -12.09 -11.75 6.09
CA THR A 231 -13.46 -11.22 5.88
C THR A 231 -13.57 -10.32 4.65
N SER A 232 -12.48 -9.66 4.25
CA SER A 232 -12.41 -8.81 3.06
C SER A 232 -12.02 -9.59 1.79
N GLY A 233 -11.94 -10.92 1.85
CA GLY A 233 -11.66 -11.78 0.71
C GLY A 233 -10.21 -11.71 0.21
N ILE A 234 -9.26 -11.28 1.04
CA ILE A 234 -7.84 -11.32 0.71
C ILE A 234 -7.35 -12.77 0.86
N THR A 235 -6.96 -13.38 -0.26
CA THR A 235 -6.56 -14.80 -0.32
C THR A 235 -5.06 -15.01 -0.29
N GLU A 236 -4.29 -14.02 -0.74
CA GLU A 236 -2.82 -13.99 -0.72
C GLU A 236 -2.30 -12.60 -0.35
N ILE A 237 -1.19 -12.53 0.39
CA ILE A 237 -0.57 -11.26 0.82
C ILE A 237 0.52 -10.73 -0.14
N SER A 238 0.92 -11.57 -1.10
CA SER A 238 1.90 -11.28 -2.16
C SER A 238 1.63 -12.18 -3.37
N GLU A 239 2.26 -11.91 -4.51
CA GLU A 239 2.10 -12.72 -5.74
C GLU A 239 2.51 -14.18 -5.50
N GLY A 240 1.56 -15.11 -5.53
CA GLY A 240 1.80 -16.53 -5.23
C GLY A 240 2.26 -16.77 -3.80
N GLY A 241 1.92 -15.86 -2.88
CA GLY A 241 2.38 -15.83 -1.51
C GLY A 241 1.54 -16.63 -0.52
N LEU A 242 1.75 -16.32 0.76
CA LEU A 242 0.97 -16.90 1.86
C LEU A 242 -0.47 -16.37 1.87
N SER A 243 -1.41 -17.21 2.28
CA SER A 243 -2.71 -16.74 2.75
C SER A 243 -2.59 -16.04 4.12
N PRO A 244 -3.60 -15.24 4.54
CA PRO A 244 -3.59 -14.64 5.88
C PRO A 244 -3.44 -15.69 6.99
N ASP A 245 -4.08 -16.86 6.85
CA ASP A 245 -3.97 -17.95 7.84
C ASP A 245 -2.57 -18.59 7.87
N GLN A 246 -1.92 -18.74 6.72
CA GLN A 246 -0.55 -19.23 6.66
C GLN A 246 0.44 -18.21 7.25
N TYR A 247 0.19 -16.93 7.02
CA TYR A 247 0.93 -15.83 7.64
C TYR A 247 0.78 -15.83 9.17
N ALA A 248 -0.42 -16.09 9.68
CA ALA A 248 -0.68 -16.27 11.11
C ALA A 248 0.16 -17.40 11.70
N LYS A 249 0.19 -18.57 11.03
CA LYS A 249 1.01 -19.71 11.44
C LYS A 249 2.50 -19.40 11.49
N GLU A 250 3.02 -18.62 10.53
CA GLU A 250 4.42 -18.17 10.57
C GLU A 250 4.69 -17.35 11.82
N TRP A 251 3.80 -16.41 12.16
CA TRP A 251 3.91 -15.61 13.38
C TRP A 251 3.83 -16.42 14.66
N GLU A 252 2.96 -17.43 14.72
CA GLU A 252 2.89 -18.35 15.85
C GLU A 252 4.24 -19.04 16.08
N GLN A 253 4.90 -19.51 15.00
CA GLN A 253 6.24 -20.09 15.10
C GLN A 253 7.29 -19.08 15.56
N ILE A 254 7.19 -17.83 15.11
CA ILE A 254 8.09 -16.74 15.56
C ILE A 254 7.91 -16.49 17.06
N PHE A 255 6.67 -16.43 17.56
CA PHE A 255 6.41 -16.23 18.98
C PHE A 255 6.89 -17.40 19.84
N LEU A 256 6.80 -18.63 19.34
CA LEU A 256 7.29 -19.83 20.02
C LEU A 256 8.83 -19.87 20.05
N ALA A 257 9.49 -19.47 18.95
CA ALA A 257 10.94 -19.46 18.86
C ALA A 257 11.60 -18.38 19.74
N GLY A 258 10.89 -17.28 20.01
CA GLY A 258 11.43 -16.13 20.74
C GLY A 258 12.31 -15.22 19.86
N PRO A 259 12.92 -14.18 20.45
CA PRO A 259 13.81 -13.28 19.74
C PRO A 259 15.08 -14.02 19.28
N LYS A 260 15.57 -13.67 18.09
CA LYS A 260 16.86 -14.13 17.55
C LYS A 260 17.99 -13.18 17.93
#